data_AF-R7HB89-F1
#
_entry.id   AF-R7HB89-F1
#
_cell.length_a   1.000
_cell.length_b   1.000
_cell.length_c   1.000
_cell.angle_alpha   90.00
_cell.angle_beta   90.00
_cell.angle_gamma   90.00
#
_symmetry.space_group_name_H-M   'P 1'
#
loop_
_entity.id
_entity.type
_entity.pdbx_description
1 polymer ?
#
loop_
_entity_poly.entity_id
_entity_poly.type
_entity_poly.pdbx_seq_one_letter_code
_entity_poly.pdbx_strand_id
1 'polypeptide(L)'
;MQLTKYRAFGKSRFIQMAVSLLSMLIYWGFSSGIFEILFNYNESSIDYNAQKAEQVRHDMLESSMYLSEYMNIQGYTTTIMFILMLAVLILFYQEKNGLFTFRYVRGESQKKVILSTIFQYSWINALWYYIIYIIYLSIGYCIMGNRMEYIPRNTFDGIFGEGFSAASPYLYYMVQGIPSILIGTFVYTLFGCVIALYCKKSYQALLWMLGYFWGTQILLEFFRCTFLKQQAGLAWFIGKFEPTFLYGFYGYVYHNPTIRTALQTMDSLILPVLLSCVLLIIFFRKEEKINA
;
A
#
# COMPACT_ATOMS: atom_id res chain seq x y z
N MET A 1 25.52 -7.81 11.08
CA MET A 1 25.04 -8.90 10.20
C MET A 1 23.92 -9.74 10.84
N GLN A 2 24.07 -10.25 12.06
CA GLN A 2 23.01 -11.06 12.72
C GLN A 2 21.71 -10.28 12.99
N LEU A 3 21.80 -9.00 13.41
CA LEU A 3 20.62 -8.18 13.67
C LEU A 3 19.81 -7.88 12.39
N THR A 4 20.48 -7.62 11.27
CA THR A 4 19.82 -7.42 9.97
C THR A 4 19.10 -8.69 9.50
N LYS A 5 19.69 -9.87 9.75
CA LYS A 5 19.03 -11.15 9.51
C LYS A 5 17.76 -11.30 10.37
N TYR A 6 17.82 -10.93 11.65
CA TYR A 6 16.63 -10.94 12.51
C TYR A 6 15.54 -9.96 12.04
N ARG A 7 15.93 -8.74 11.65
CA ARG A 7 15.00 -7.73 11.08
C ARG A 7 14.30 -8.23 9.81
N ALA A 8 15.00 -9.00 8.99
CA ALA A 8 14.50 -9.53 7.71
C ALA A 8 13.73 -10.85 7.84
N PHE A 9 14.18 -11.79 8.68
CA PHE A 9 13.67 -13.17 8.74
C PHE A 9 13.13 -13.56 10.12
N GLY A 10 12.74 -12.58 10.95
CA GLY A 10 12.11 -12.86 12.25
C GLY A 10 10.75 -13.56 12.10
N LYS A 11 10.35 -14.35 13.09
CA LYS A 11 9.06 -15.06 13.13
C LYS A 11 7.85 -14.14 12.87
N SER A 12 7.88 -12.93 13.41
CA SER A 12 6.84 -11.91 13.20
C SER A 12 6.69 -11.51 11.73
N ARG A 13 7.79 -11.47 10.97
CA ARG A 13 7.75 -11.19 9.53
C ARG A 13 7.04 -12.30 8.79
N PHE A 14 7.41 -13.56 9.01
CA PHE A 14 6.74 -14.69 8.38
C PHE A 14 5.23 -14.72 8.62
N ILE A 15 4.80 -14.44 9.87
CA ILE A 15 3.37 -14.33 10.19
C ILE A 15 2.72 -13.19 9.40
N GLN A 16 3.34 -11.99 9.38
CA GLN A 16 2.83 -10.87 8.59
C GLN A 16 2.72 -11.21 7.10
N MET A 17 3.68 -11.95 6.55
CA MET A 17 3.66 -12.35 5.14
C MET A 17 2.50 -13.30 4.85
N ALA A 18 2.33 -14.33 5.66
CA ALA A 18 1.25 -15.30 5.51
C ALA A 18 -0.13 -14.60 5.63
N VAL A 19 -0.28 -13.72 6.63
CA VAL A 19 -1.51 -12.95 6.83
C VAL A 19 -1.76 -12.01 5.64
N SER A 20 -0.73 -11.36 5.09
CA SER A 20 -0.86 -10.48 3.92
C SER A 20 -1.33 -11.24 2.68
N LEU A 21 -0.73 -12.40 2.39
CA LEU A 21 -1.13 -13.21 1.25
C LEU A 21 -2.55 -13.75 1.41
N LEU A 22 -2.88 -14.29 2.59
CA LEU A 22 -4.23 -14.80 2.88
C LEU A 22 -5.27 -13.69 2.78
N SER A 23 -4.98 -12.48 3.26
CA SER A 23 -5.92 -11.37 3.17
C SER A 23 -6.11 -10.86 1.75
N MET A 24 -5.10 -10.88 0.88
CA MET A 24 -5.28 -10.62 -0.56
C MET A 24 -6.21 -11.67 -1.20
N LEU A 25 -6.02 -12.95 -0.88
CA LEU A 25 -6.86 -14.05 -1.40
C LEU A 25 -8.30 -13.97 -0.90
N ILE A 26 -8.49 -13.70 0.39
CA ILE A 26 -9.81 -13.50 0.99
C ILE A 26 -10.49 -12.30 0.35
N TYR A 27 -9.77 -11.18 0.20
CA TYR A 27 -10.31 -9.97 -0.41
C TYR A 27 -10.80 -10.24 -1.84
N TRP A 28 -10.01 -10.91 -2.67
CA TRP A 28 -10.46 -11.31 -4.00
C TRP A 28 -11.68 -12.21 -3.96
N GLY A 29 -11.74 -13.20 -3.07
CA GLY A 29 -12.91 -14.07 -2.92
C GLY A 29 -14.21 -13.32 -2.61
N PHE A 30 -14.12 -12.22 -1.85
CA PHE A 30 -15.26 -11.33 -1.58
C PHE A 30 -15.52 -10.33 -2.72
N SER A 31 -14.49 -9.71 -3.30
CA SER A 31 -14.69 -8.66 -4.33
C SER A 31 -15.14 -9.23 -5.68
N SER A 32 -14.75 -10.45 -6.00
CA SER A 32 -15.06 -11.11 -7.27
C SER A 32 -16.46 -11.74 -7.31
N GLY A 33 -17.21 -11.73 -6.21
CA GLY A 33 -18.52 -12.38 -6.11
C GLY A 33 -18.47 -13.91 -5.99
N ILE A 34 -17.28 -14.54 -5.98
CA ILE A 34 -17.11 -15.99 -5.78
C ILE A 34 -17.77 -16.47 -4.48
N PHE A 35 -17.69 -15.67 -3.42
CA PHE A 35 -18.36 -15.97 -2.15
C PHE A 35 -19.89 -16.09 -2.31
N GLU A 36 -20.51 -15.20 -3.08
CA GLU A 36 -21.97 -15.22 -3.34
C GLU A 36 -22.37 -16.46 -4.16
N ILE A 37 -21.47 -16.91 -5.05
CA ILE A 37 -21.66 -18.11 -5.88
C ILE A 37 -21.54 -19.39 -5.03
N LEU A 38 -20.55 -19.43 -4.11
CA LEU A 38 -20.28 -20.57 -3.22
C LEU A 38 -21.36 -20.77 -2.14
N PHE A 39 -21.93 -19.68 -1.62
CA PHE A 39 -22.92 -19.74 -0.52
C PHE A 39 -24.38 -19.64 -0.99
N ASN A 40 -24.62 -19.89 -2.29
CA ASN A 40 -25.90 -19.80 -2.97
C ASN A 40 -26.51 -18.39 -2.95
N TYR A 41 -26.65 -17.79 -4.13
CA TYR A 41 -27.52 -16.65 -4.39
C TYR A 41 -28.88 -16.90 -3.73
N ASN A 42 -29.49 -15.91 -3.10
CA ASN A 42 -30.69 -16.12 -2.29
C ASN A 42 -31.86 -16.71 -3.14
N GLU A 43 -31.97 -18.04 -3.14
CA GLU A 43 -32.97 -18.83 -3.87
C GLU A 43 -34.40 -18.52 -3.41
N SER A 44 -34.55 -17.85 -2.26
CA SER A 44 -35.84 -17.45 -1.69
C SER A 44 -36.37 -16.09 -2.17
N SER A 45 -35.69 -15.44 -3.12
CA SER A 45 -36.16 -14.18 -3.70
C SER A 45 -37.39 -14.38 -4.59
N ILE A 46 -38.36 -13.46 -4.47
CA ILE A 46 -39.70 -13.56 -5.09
C ILE A 46 -39.65 -13.58 -6.64
N ASP A 47 -38.54 -13.15 -7.25
CA ASP A 47 -38.30 -13.11 -8.70
C ASP A 47 -37.30 -14.19 -9.20
N TYR A 48 -37.12 -15.28 -8.45
CA TYR A 48 -36.17 -16.35 -8.81
C TYR A 48 -36.60 -17.09 -10.08
N ASN A 49 -35.83 -16.93 -11.16
CA ASN A 49 -35.90 -17.75 -12.37
C ASN A 49 -34.60 -18.56 -12.50
N ALA A 50 -34.71 -19.90 -12.43
CA ALA A 50 -33.57 -20.81 -12.39
C ALA A 50 -32.62 -20.64 -13.59
N GLN A 51 -33.14 -20.45 -14.81
CA GLN A 51 -32.30 -20.23 -16.00
C GLN A 51 -31.54 -18.90 -15.94
N LYS A 52 -32.20 -17.84 -15.46
CA LYS A 52 -31.57 -16.52 -15.32
C LYS A 52 -30.54 -16.52 -14.18
N ALA A 53 -30.80 -17.25 -13.11
CA ALA A 53 -29.86 -17.41 -11.99
C ALA A 53 -28.61 -18.20 -12.40
N GLU A 54 -28.76 -19.26 -13.19
CA GLU A 54 -27.63 -20.05 -13.68
C GLU A 54 -26.78 -19.28 -14.70
N GLN A 55 -27.42 -18.50 -15.58
CA GLN A 55 -26.71 -17.58 -16.48
C GLN A 55 -25.94 -16.49 -15.71
N VAL A 56 -26.57 -15.86 -14.71
CA VAL A 56 -25.89 -14.89 -13.85
C VAL A 56 -24.72 -15.53 -13.09
N ARG A 57 -24.86 -16.77 -12.59
CA ARG A 57 -23.75 -17.50 -11.96
C ARG A 57 -22.60 -17.76 -12.93
N HIS A 58 -22.90 -18.15 -14.17
CA HIS A 58 -21.90 -18.33 -15.21
C HIS A 58 -21.18 -17.02 -15.57
N ASP A 59 -21.92 -15.94 -15.76
CA ASP A 59 -21.36 -14.62 -16.08
C ASP A 59 -20.51 -14.08 -14.92
N MET A 60 -20.92 -14.27 -13.67
CA MET A 60 -20.13 -13.88 -12.49
C MET A 60 -18.88 -14.76 -12.32
N LEU A 61 -18.97 -16.07 -12.57
CA LEU A 61 -17.81 -16.96 -12.56
C LEU A 61 -16.80 -16.56 -13.65
N GLU A 62 -17.27 -16.29 -14.86
CA GLU A 62 -16.42 -15.84 -15.96
C GLU A 62 -15.76 -14.49 -15.62
N SER A 63 -16.54 -13.54 -15.09
CA SER A 63 -16.01 -12.24 -14.64
C SER A 63 -14.99 -12.36 -13.50
N SER A 64 -15.17 -13.32 -12.59
CA SER A 64 -14.25 -13.54 -11.47
C SER A 64 -12.92 -14.19 -11.88
N MET A 65 -12.90 -14.83 -13.05
CA MET A 65 -11.73 -15.51 -13.63
C MET A 65 -10.85 -14.60 -14.48
N TYR A 66 -11.13 -13.30 -14.44
CA TYR A 66 -10.36 -12.25 -15.08
C TYR A 66 -9.20 -11.78 -14.21
N LEU A 67 -8.01 -11.66 -14.83
CA LEU A 67 -6.81 -11.23 -14.11
C LEU A 67 -6.95 -9.78 -13.62
N SER A 68 -7.72 -8.98 -14.37
CA SER A 68 -8.04 -7.61 -14.03
C SER A 68 -8.78 -7.50 -12.69
N GLU A 69 -9.75 -8.39 -12.47
CA GLU A 69 -10.56 -8.49 -11.26
C GLU A 69 -9.77 -9.10 -10.10
N TYR A 70 -8.92 -10.10 -10.38
CA TYR A 70 -8.00 -10.66 -9.39
C TYR A 70 -7.01 -9.62 -8.85
N MET A 71 -6.45 -8.81 -9.74
CA MET A 71 -5.50 -7.77 -9.39
C MET A 71 -6.18 -6.49 -8.86
N ASN A 72 -7.50 -6.52 -8.66
CA ASN A 72 -8.26 -5.40 -8.10
C ASN A 72 -8.13 -5.32 -6.57
N ILE A 73 -6.91 -5.39 -6.03
CA ILE A 73 -6.65 -5.42 -4.58
C ILE A 73 -6.75 -4.04 -3.90
N GLN A 74 -7.49 -3.08 -4.47
CA GLN A 74 -7.53 -1.71 -3.95
C GLN A 74 -7.99 -1.68 -2.50
N GLY A 75 -9.13 -2.32 -2.17
CA GLY A 75 -9.64 -2.35 -0.80
C GLY A 75 -8.69 -3.05 0.19
N TYR A 76 -7.96 -4.07 -0.25
CA TYR A 76 -6.89 -4.68 0.56
C TYR A 76 -5.77 -3.67 0.86
N THR A 77 -5.31 -2.94 -0.16
CA THR A 77 -4.22 -1.97 0.01
C THR A 77 -4.64 -0.77 0.88
N THR A 78 -5.90 -0.32 0.77
CA THR A 78 -6.43 0.83 1.51
C THR A 78 -6.59 0.55 3.01
N THR A 79 -6.92 -0.68 3.39
CA THR A 79 -7.31 -1.02 4.76
C THR A 79 -6.34 -1.99 5.43
N ILE A 80 -6.21 -3.20 4.90
CA ILE A 80 -5.53 -4.31 5.56
C ILE A 80 -4.01 -4.14 5.48
N MET A 81 -3.48 -3.82 4.30
CA MET A 81 -2.04 -3.65 4.07
C MET A 81 -1.47 -2.56 4.98
N PHE A 82 -2.18 -1.44 5.14
CA PHE A 82 -1.77 -0.36 6.01
C PHE A 82 -1.65 -0.81 7.47
N ILE A 83 -2.64 -1.53 8.00
CA ILE A 83 -2.62 -2.05 9.38
C ILE A 83 -1.46 -3.03 9.59
N LEU A 84 -1.27 -3.95 8.66
CA LEU A 84 -0.18 -4.94 8.73
C LEU A 84 1.20 -4.27 8.64
N MET A 85 1.32 -3.19 7.85
CA MET A 85 2.54 -2.39 7.78
C MET A 85 2.83 -1.71 9.12
N LEU A 86 1.82 -1.19 9.83
CA LEU A 86 2.01 -0.57 11.14
C LEU A 86 2.51 -1.54 12.21
N ALA A 87 2.21 -2.84 12.11
CA ALA A 87 2.70 -3.85 13.05
C ALA A 87 4.25 -3.92 13.09
N VAL A 88 4.92 -3.51 12.01
CA VAL A 88 6.39 -3.44 11.92
C VAL A 88 6.97 -2.30 12.76
N LEU A 89 6.19 -1.24 13.01
CA LEU A 89 6.61 -0.12 13.87
C LEU A 89 6.81 -0.57 15.32
N ILE A 90 6.12 -1.62 15.75
CA ILE A 90 6.31 -2.20 17.08
C ILE A 90 7.73 -2.77 17.22
N LEU A 91 8.23 -3.44 16.18
CA LEU A 91 9.60 -3.99 16.17
C LEU A 91 10.65 -2.87 16.19
N PHE A 92 10.44 -1.82 15.37
CA PHE A 92 11.30 -0.64 15.39
C PHE A 92 11.30 0.04 16.76
N TYR A 93 10.14 0.15 17.42
CA TYR A 93 10.00 0.76 18.73
C TYR A 93 10.74 -0.04 19.83
N GLN A 94 10.70 -1.37 19.78
CA GLN A 94 11.47 -2.23 20.68
C GLN A 94 12.98 -1.99 20.54
N GLU A 95 13.47 -1.87 19.29
CA GLU A 95 14.88 -1.57 19.04
C GLU A 95 15.27 -0.15 19.46
N LYS A 96 14.37 0.83 19.29
CA LYS A 96 14.58 2.20 19.78
C LYS A 96 14.85 2.22 21.29
N ASN A 97 14.05 1.52 22.08
CA ASN A 97 14.15 1.58 23.55
C ASN A 97 15.29 0.74 24.12
N GLY A 98 15.67 -0.34 23.44
CA GLY A 98 16.78 -1.19 23.88
C GLY A 98 18.10 -0.85 23.19
N LEU A 99 18.16 -1.09 21.87
CA LEU A 99 19.40 -1.20 21.11
C LEU A 99 20.09 0.16 20.86
N PHE A 100 19.31 1.23 20.66
CA PHE A 100 19.88 2.56 20.43
C PHE A 100 20.68 3.03 21.63
N THR A 101 20.14 2.85 22.84
CA THR A 101 20.82 3.13 24.11
C THR A 101 22.18 2.41 24.20
N PHE A 102 22.26 1.14 23.83
CA PHE A 102 23.52 0.39 23.86
C PHE A 102 24.54 0.79 22.80
N ARG A 103 24.08 1.16 21.60
CA ARG A 103 24.99 1.59 20.51
C ARG A 103 25.57 2.98 20.75
N TYR A 104 24.81 3.86 21.39
CA TYR A 104 25.29 5.19 21.77
C TYR A 104 26.43 5.13 22.79
N VAL A 105 26.34 4.23 23.78
CA VAL A 105 27.40 4.00 24.77
C VAL A 105 28.70 3.49 24.12
N ARG A 106 28.63 2.90 22.91
CA ARG A 106 29.80 2.39 22.16
C ARG A 106 30.44 3.41 21.20
N GLY A 107 30.01 4.67 21.22
CA GLY A 107 30.65 5.75 20.44
C GLY A 107 30.29 5.77 18.94
N GLU A 108 29.27 5.05 18.49
CA GLU A 108 28.77 5.21 17.12
C GLU A 108 28.01 6.54 16.94
N SER A 109 28.19 7.19 15.79
CA SER A 109 27.44 8.42 15.45
C SER A 109 25.93 8.17 15.50
N GLN A 110 25.25 8.86 16.42
CA GLN A 110 23.81 8.68 16.68
C GLN A 110 22.97 8.88 15.41
N LYS A 111 23.26 9.96 14.67
CA LYS A 111 22.61 10.31 13.40
C LYS A 111 22.70 9.15 12.39
N LYS A 112 23.88 8.54 12.25
CA LYS A 112 24.13 7.43 11.32
C LYS A 112 23.36 6.16 11.72
N VAL A 113 23.32 5.83 13.01
CA VAL A 113 22.64 4.62 13.52
C VAL A 113 21.12 4.71 13.35
N ILE A 114 20.54 5.86 13.69
CA ILE A 114 19.10 6.11 13.53
C ILE A 114 18.72 6.02 12.06
N LEU A 115 19.41 6.80 11.21
CA LEU A 115 19.11 6.87 9.79
C LEU A 115 19.25 5.48 9.15
N SER A 116 20.36 4.79 9.40
CA SER A 116 20.57 3.44 8.86
C SER A 116 19.51 2.46 9.33
N THR A 117 19.01 2.57 10.56
CA THR A 117 17.98 1.65 11.06
C THR A 117 16.63 1.93 10.41
N ILE A 118 16.24 3.20 10.27
CA ILE A 118 15.00 3.60 9.57
C ILE A 118 15.02 3.10 8.12
N PHE A 119 16.11 3.33 7.39
CA PHE A 119 16.23 2.86 6.01
C PHE A 119 16.19 1.33 5.91
N GLN A 120 16.85 0.61 6.82
CA GLN A 120 16.81 -0.85 6.80
C GLN A 120 15.38 -1.38 7.04
N TYR A 121 14.66 -0.85 8.03
CA TYR A 121 13.28 -1.26 8.29
C TYR A 121 12.38 -0.95 7.09
N SER A 122 12.54 0.22 6.48
CA SER A 122 11.74 0.66 5.33
C SER A 122 11.99 -0.20 4.09
N TRP A 123 13.25 -0.47 3.75
CA TRP A 123 13.61 -1.32 2.61
C TRP A 123 13.20 -2.78 2.81
N ILE A 124 13.49 -3.35 3.98
CA ILE A 124 13.11 -4.74 4.29
C ILE A 124 11.59 -4.89 4.17
N ASN A 125 10.83 -3.93 4.70
CA ASN A 125 9.37 -3.99 4.63
C ASN A 125 8.86 -3.88 3.19
N ALA A 126 9.35 -2.89 2.45
CA ALA A 126 8.97 -2.68 1.05
C ALA A 126 9.24 -3.91 0.18
N LEU A 127 10.44 -4.50 0.29
CA LEU A 127 10.80 -5.68 -0.46
C LEU A 127 9.91 -6.87 -0.13
N TRP A 128 9.58 -7.09 1.16
CA TRP A 128 8.70 -8.18 1.54
C TRP A 128 7.28 -8.04 0.99
N TYR A 129 6.67 -6.86 1.12
CA TYR A 129 5.34 -6.63 0.56
C TYR A 129 5.34 -6.76 -0.96
N TYR A 130 6.39 -6.31 -1.64
CA TYR A 130 6.51 -6.48 -3.08
C TYR A 130 6.70 -7.94 -3.49
N ILE A 131 7.52 -8.72 -2.77
CA ILE A 131 7.67 -10.17 -3.01
C ILE A 131 6.32 -10.88 -2.87
N ILE A 132 5.55 -10.57 -1.83
CA ILE A 132 4.21 -11.16 -1.62
C ILE A 132 3.28 -10.77 -2.76
N TYR A 133 3.30 -9.51 -3.19
CA TYR A 133 2.53 -9.04 -4.33
C TYR A 133 2.89 -9.81 -5.61
N ILE A 134 4.17 -10.06 -5.88
CA ILE A 134 4.61 -10.85 -7.04
C ILE A 134 4.18 -12.31 -6.92
N ILE A 135 4.25 -12.91 -5.73
CA ILE A 135 3.73 -14.27 -5.48
C ILE A 135 2.23 -14.32 -5.78
N TYR A 136 1.46 -13.37 -5.24
CA TYR A 136 0.03 -13.26 -5.48
C TYR A 136 -0.29 -13.10 -6.97
N LEU A 137 0.35 -12.15 -7.66
CA LEU A 137 0.23 -11.95 -9.10
C LEU A 137 0.55 -13.23 -9.89
N SER A 138 1.60 -13.96 -9.49
CA SER A 138 2.00 -15.19 -10.16
C SER A 138 0.98 -16.32 -9.96
N ILE A 139 0.38 -16.42 -8.76
CA ILE A 139 -0.73 -17.35 -8.49
C ILE A 139 -1.92 -17.01 -9.39
N GLY A 140 -2.33 -15.74 -9.44
CA GLY A 140 -3.43 -15.28 -10.29
C GLY A 140 -3.19 -15.58 -11.76
N TYR A 141 -1.99 -15.26 -12.26
CA TYR A 141 -1.61 -15.52 -13.65
C TYR A 141 -1.59 -17.02 -13.99
N CYS A 142 -1.15 -17.89 -13.08
CA CYS A 142 -1.19 -19.34 -13.25
C CYS A 142 -2.62 -19.91 -13.31
N ILE A 143 -3.56 -19.31 -12.56
CA ILE A 143 -4.95 -19.79 -12.48
C ILE A 143 -5.79 -19.26 -13.66
N MET A 144 -5.63 -17.99 -14.00
CA MET A 144 -6.50 -17.28 -14.94
C MET A 144 -5.95 -17.26 -16.37
N GLY A 145 -4.62 -17.25 -16.51
CA GLY A 145 -3.92 -17.17 -17.79
C GLY A 145 -4.04 -15.80 -18.47
N ASN A 146 -3.61 -15.74 -19.74
CA ASN A 146 -3.75 -14.56 -20.58
C ASN A 146 -5.05 -14.64 -21.39
N ARG A 147 -6.20 -14.64 -20.69
CA ARG A 147 -7.49 -14.49 -21.37
C ARG A 147 -7.53 -13.06 -21.89
N MET A 148 -7.66 -12.90 -23.21
CA MET A 148 -7.68 -11.62 -23.91
C MET A 148 -8.72 -10.71 -23.26
N GLU A 149 -8.26 -9.79 -22.42
CA GLU A 149 -9.09 -8.89 -21.63
C GLU A 149 -8.74 -7.44 -21.94
N TYR A 150 -9.79 -6.62 -21.97
CA TYR A 150 -9.70 -5.19 -21.85
C TYR A 150 -9.17 -4.86 -20.45
N ILE A 151 -7.87 -4.62 -20.31
CA ILE A 151 -7.34 -4.06 -19.07
C ILE A 151 -7.88 -2.63 -18.95
N PRO A 152 -8.71 -2.30 -17.95
CA PRO A 152 -9.26 -0.96 -17.79
C PRO A 152 -8.21 -0.01 -17.18
N ARG A 153 -6.92 -0.19 -17.50
CA ARG A 153 -5.80 0.53 -16.90
C ARG A 153 -4.65 0.60 -17.90
N ASN A 154 -4.21 1.80 -18.25
CA ASN A 154 -3.14 2.04 -19.24
C ASN A 154 -2.11 3.06 -18.74
N THR A 155 -1.97 3.20 -17.42
CA THR A 155 -1.15 4.23 -16.78
C THR A 155 0.32 4.23 -17.25
N PHE A 156 0.87 3.06 -17.54
CA PHE A 156 2.26 2.86 -17.95
C PHE A 156 2.44 2.72 -19.47
N ASP A 157 1.36 2.70 -20.25
CA ASP A 157 1.44 2.58 -21.71
C ASP A 157 2.11 3.82 -22.33
N GLY A 158 2.03 4.98 -21.66
CA GLY A 158 2.78 6.18 -22.05
C GLY A 158 4.31 6.10 -21.86
N ILE A 159 4.82 5.08 -21.15
CA ILE A 159 6.26 4.82 -20.97
C ILE A 159 6.71 3.67 -21.89
N PHE A 160 5.91 2.61 -21.98
CA PHE A 160 6.29 1.36 -22.66
C PHE A 160 5.70 1.19 -24.07
N GLY A 161 4.80 2.09 -24.49
CA GLY A 161 4.12 2.04 -25.77
C GLY A 161 2.62 1.76 -25.64
N GLU A 162 1.82 2.28 -26.57
CA GLU A 162 0.38 2.05 -26.61
C GLU A 162 0.05 0.56 -26.70
N GLY A 163 -0.85 0.09 -25.83
CA GLY A 163 -1.25 -1.32 -25.78
C GLY A 163 -0.31 -2.24 -25.01
N PHE A 164 0.73 -1.73 -24.34
CA PHE A 164 1.61 -2.52 -23.47
C PHE A 164 0.83 -3.28 -22.39
N SER A 165 -0.11 -2.59 -21.73
CA SER A 165 -1.04 -3.18 -20.77
C SER A 165 -1.69 -4.46 -21.30
N ALA A 166 -2.37 -4.38 -22.44
CA ALA A 166 -3.06 -5.51 -23.05
C ALA A 166 -2.10 -6.59 -23.61
N ALA A 167 -0.95 -6.18 -24.16
CA ALA A 167 0.01 -7.10 -24.77
C ALA A 167 0.77 -7.93 -23.73
N SER A 168 0.99 -7.40 -22.53
CA SER A 168 1.73 -8.09 -21.46
C SER A 168 1.16 -7.78 -20.07
N PRO A 169 -0.02 -8.34 -19.72
CA PRO A 169 -0.71 -8.04 -18.46
C PRO A 169 0.15 -8.30 -17.22
N TYR A 170 0.91 -9.39 -17.21
CA TYR A 170 1.79 -9.74 -16.09
C TYR A 170 2.86 -8.67 -15.84
N LEU A 171 3.55 -8.23 -16.90
CA LEU A 171 4.58 -7.19 -16.80
C LEU A 171 3.98 -5.85 -16.42
N TYR A 172 2.80 -5.53 -16.95
CA TYR A 172 2.06 -4.32 -16.58
C TYR A 172 1.79 -4.27 -15.07
N TYR A 173 1.21 -5.32 -14.50
CA TYR A 173 0.95 -5.38 -13.06
C TYR A 173 2.24 -5.39 -12.23
N MET A 174 3.29 -6.09 -12.68
CA MET A 174 4.60 -6.07 -12.02
C MET A 174 5.16 -4.64 -11.91
N VAL A 175 5.11 -3.88 -13.01
CA VAL A 175 5.56 -2.48 -13.06
C VAL A 175 4.67 -1.57 -12.22
N GLN A 176 3.35 -1.74 -12.30
CA GLN A 176 2.40 -0.99 -11.47
C GLN A 176 2.62 -1.23 -9.97
N GLY A 177 3.02 -2.46 -9.60
CA GLY A 177 3.37 -2.85 -8.23
C GLY A 177 4.54 -2.05 -7.63
N ILE A 178 5.44 -1.50 -8.47
CA ILE A 178 6.62 -0.78 -8.01
C ILE A 178 6.23 0.52 -7.28
N PRO A 179 5.57 1.51 -7.91
CA PRO A 179 5.15 2.69 -7.18
C PRO A 179 4.11 2.35 -6.10
N SER A 180 3.26 1.35 -6.35
CA SER A 180 2.11 1.07 -5.49
C SER A 180 2.41 0.37 -4.18
N ILE A 181 3.18 -0.70 -4.27
CA ILE A 181 3.50 -1.56 -3.14
C ILE A 181 4.92 -1.25 -2.67
N LEU A 182 5.92 -1.28 -3.57
CA LEU A 182 7.31 -1.13 -3.17
C LEU A 182 7.60 0.28 -2.63
N ILE A 183 7.39 1.32 -3.44
CA ILE A 183 7.69 2.71 -3.03
C ILE A 183 6.69 3.18 -1.97
N GLY A 184 5.40 2.86 -2.14
CA GLY A 184 4.36 3.15 -1.15
C GLY A 184 4.72 2.62 0.25
N THR A 185 4.95 1.31 0.39
CA THR A 185 5.34 0.71 1.68
C THR A 185 6.63 1.30 2.22
N PHE A 186 7.63 1.56 1.38
CA PHE A 186 8.89 2.18 1.80
C PHE A 186 8.64 3.52 2.49
N VAL A 187 7.93 4.44 1.82
CA VAL A 187 7.68 5.80 2.31
C VAL A 187 6.87 5.79 3.60
N TYR A 188 5.80 4.99 3.68
CA TYR A 188 4.97 4.96 4.88
C TYR A 188 5.65 4.25 6.06
N THR A 189 6.49 3.25 5.82
CA THR A 189 7.31 2.64 6.88
C THR A 189 8.33 3.66 7.40
N LEU A 190 8.97 4.41 6.50
CA LEU A 190 9.91 5.47 6.85
C LEU A 190 9.23 6.52 7.71
N PHE A 191 8.08 7.03 7.27
CA PHE A 191 7.30 8.02 8.01
C PHE A 191 6.89 7.51 9.39
N GLY A 192 6.39 6.28 9.49
CA GLY A 192 6.04 5.67 10.77
C GLY A 192 7.22 5.50 11.71
N CYS A 193 8.40 5.13 11.20
CA CYS A 193 9.62 5.06 12.00
C CYS A 193 10.05 6.44 12.51
N VAL A 194 9.93 7.49 11.70
CA VAL A 194 10.23 8.87 12.12
C VAL A 194 9.27 9.33 13.21
N ILE A 195 7.97 9.10 13.07
CA ILE A 195 6.98 9.38 14.13
C ILE A 195 7.31 8.62 15.41
N ALA A 196 7.71 7.35 15.29
CA ALA A 196 8.07 6.52 16.43
C ALA A 196 9.27 7.08 17.22
N LEU A 197 10.16 7.87 16.63
CA LEU A 197 11.23 8.58 17.35
C LEU A 197 10.68 9.59 18.37
N TYR A 198 9.58 10.27 18.05
CA TYR A 198 8.97 11.28 18.92
C TYR A 198 8.02 10.69 19.97
N CYS A 199 7.59 9.44 19.78
CA CYS A 199 6.63 8.80 20.66
C CYS A 199 7.30 8.22 21.92
N LYS A 200 6.64 8.36 23.08
CA LYS A 200 7.09 7.78 24.36
C LYS A 200 6.57 6.36 24.59
N LYS A 201 5.52 5.95 23.86
CA LYS A 201 4.91 4.61 23.92
C LYS A 201 4.60 4.14 22.51
N SER A 202 4.65 2.82 22.27
CA SER A 202 4.41 2.21 20.95
C SER A 202 3.03 2.54 20.38
N TYR A 203 1.99 2.49 21.22
CA TYR A 203 0.62 2.80 20.78
C TYR A 203 0.46 4.25 20.31
N GLN A 204 1.26 5.20 20.80
CA GLN A 204 1.19 6.60 20.35
C GLN A 204 1.63 6.71 18.89
N ALA A 205 2.67 5.97 18.50
CA ALA A 205 3.12 5.95 17.11
C ALA A 205 2.06 5.36 16.18
N LEU A 206 1.36 4.31 16.65
CA LEU A 206 0.25 3.71 15.91
C LEU A 206 -0.92 4.69 15.76
N LEU A 207 -1.32 5.38 16.83
CA LEU A 207 -2.40 6.38 16.79
C LEU A 207 -2.07 7.56 15.88
N TRP A 208 -0.83 8.06 15.92
CA TRP A 208 -0.40 9.14 15.01
C TRP A 208 -0.42 8.70 13.55
N MET A 209 -0.01 7.47 13.25
CA MET A 209 -0.08 6.94 11.88
C MET A 209 -1.51 6.71 11.41
N LEU A 210 -2.40 6.17 12.27
CA LEU A 210 -3.82 6.01 11.96
C LEU A 210 -4.51 7.37 11.79
N GLY A 211 -4.25 8.31 12.69
CA GLY A 211 -4.76 9.68 12.62
C GLY A 211 -4.25 10.42 11.40
N TYR A 212 -3.00 10.20 10.98
CA TYR A 212 -2.54 10.71 9.69
C TYR A 212 -3.32 10.08 8.54
N PHE A 213 -3.37 8.74 8.47
CA PHE A 213 -3.91 8.05 7.32
C PHE A 213 -5.43 8.24 7.12
N TRP A 214 -6.22 8.22 8.19
CA TRP A 214 -7.68 8.43 8.11
C TRP A 214 -8.06 9.89 8.35
N GLY A 215 -7.38 10.56 9.28
CA GLY A 215 -7.70 11.94 9.65
C GLY A 215 -7.32 12.95 8.57
N THR A 216 -6.21 12.77 7.85
CA THR A 216 -5.90 13.65 6.71
C THR A 216 -6.92 13.48 5.59
N GLN A 217 -7.38 12.25 5.32
CA GLN A 217 -8.44 12.00 4.35
C GLN A 217 -9.74 12.74 4.73
N ILE A 218 -10.20 12.59 5.98
CA ILE A 218 -11.41 13.26 6.46
C ILE A 218 -11.28 14.78 6.32
N LEU A 219 -10.13 15.34 6.71
CA LEU A 219 -9.88 16.78 6.60
C LEU A 219 -9.86 17.26 5.15
N LEU A 220 -9.15 16.56 4.26
CA LEU A 220 -9.04 16.94 2.85
C LEU A 220 -10.40 16.82 2.14
N GLU A 221 -11.17 15.76 2.41
CA GLU A 221 -12.51 15.56 1.87
C GLU A 221 -13.49 16.62 2.38
N PHE A 222 -13.41 16.97 3.67
CA PHE A 222 -14.16 18.08 4.24
C PHE A 222 -13.83 19.41 3.54
N PHE A 223 -12.54 19.73 3.38
CA PHE A 223 -12.14 20.95 2.67
C PHE A 223 -12.63 20.97 1.22
N ARG A 224 -12.53 19.83 0.52
CA ARG A 224 -13.01 19.66 -0.85
C ARG A 224 -14.51 19.92 -0.96
N CYS A 225 -15.31 19.27 -0.11
CA CYS A 225 -16.77 19.37 -0.12
C CYS A 225 -17.29 20.73 0.33
N THR A 226 -16.65 21.35 1.33
CA THR A 226 -17.13 22.59 1.96
C THR A 226 -16.68 23.84 1.23
N PHE A 227 -15.45 23.90 0.71
CA PHE A 227 -14.87 25.15 0.18
C PHE A 227 -14.59 25.15 -1.32
N LEU A 228 -14.46 23.98 -1.96
CA LEU A 228 -13.94 23.87 -3.34
C LEU A 228 -14.94 23.33 -4.35
N LYS A 229 -16.21 23.21 -3.97
CA LYS A 229 -17.30 22.66 -4.80
C LYS A 229 -17.43 23.34 -6.18
N GLN A 230 -16.97 24.59 -6.33
CA GLN A 230 -17.02 25.37 -7.59
C GLN A 230 -15.68 25.51 -8.33
N GLN A 231 -14.54 25.10 -7.74
CA GLN A 231 -13.21 25.19 -8.38
C GLN A 231 -12.62 23.80 -8.63
N ALA A 232 -13.02 23.19 -9.75
CA ALA A 232 -12.61 21.84 -10.15
C ALA A 232 -11.08 21.65 -10.17
N GLY A 233 -10.31 22.68 -10.56
CA GLY A 233 -8.83 22.61 -10.58
C GLY A 233 -8.18 22.53 -9.19
N LEU A 234 -8.73 23.26 -8.21
CA LEU A 234 -8.21 23.28 -6.83
C LEU A 234 -8.66 22.04 -6.06
N ALA A 235 -9.89 21.58 -6.27
CA ALA A 235 -10.39 20.31 -5.74
C ALA A 235 -9.55 19.11 -6.22
N TRP A 236 -9.18 19.10 -7.51
CA TRP A 236 -8.30 18.08 -8.08
C TRP A 236 -6.88 18.13 -7.50
N PHE A 237 -6.36 19.32 -7.23
CA PHE A 237 -5.04 19.48 -6.58
C PHE A 237 -5.03 18.95 -5.15
N ILE A 238 -6.09 19.18 -4.37
CA ILE A 238 -6.19 18.70 -2.98
C ILE A 238 -6.27 17.17 -2.91
N GLY A 239 -6.98 16.53 -3.85
CA GLY A 239 -7.05 15.07 -3.91
C GLY A 239 -5.70 14.36 -4.07
N LYS A 240 -4.67 15.07 -4.58
CA LYS A 240 -3.30 14.54 -4.70
C LYS A 240 -2.57 14.39 -3.36
N PHE A 241 -3.03 15.07 -2.31
CA PHE A 241 -2.44 15.00 -0.97
C PHE A 241 -3.14 13.98 -0.07
N GLU A 242 -4.21 13.35 -0.56
CA GLU A 242 -4.86 12.26 0.16
C GLU A 242 -3.89 11.08 0.28
N PRO A 243 -3.92 10.34 1.40
CA PRO A 243 -2.98 9.24 1.59
C PRO A 243 -3.08 8.21 0.47
N THR A 244 -1.93 7.90 -0.11
CA THR A 244 -1.68 7.11 -1.31
C THR A 244 -2.44 5.79 -1.43
N PHE A 245 -2.73 5.14 -0.30
CA PHE A 245 -3.51 3.90 -0.33
C PHE A 245 -5.02 4.13 -0.44
N LEU A 246 -5.56 5.36 -0.46
CA LEU A 246 -7.00 5.63 -0.55
C LEU A 246 -7.50 5.98 -1.96
N TYR A 247 -6.69 6.64 -2.81
CA TYR A 247 -7.11 7.07 -4.17
C TYR A 247 -6.41 6.35 -5.33
N GLY A 248 -5.88 5.16 -5.07
CA GLY A 248 -5.62 4.16 -6.10
C GLY A 248 -4.36 4.41 -6.92
N PHE A 249 -3.35 3.58 -6.69
CA PHE A 249 -2.46 3.17 -7.77
C PHE A 249 -3.19 2.39 -8.88
N TYR A 250 -4.44 2.01 -8.61
CA TYR A 250 -5.28 1.13 -9.38
C TYR A 250 -6.52 1.93 -9.80
N GLY A 251 -6.66 2.29 -11.08
CA GLY A 251 -7.95 2.78 -11.57
C GLY A 251 -7.95 3.84 -12.67
N TYR A 252 -6.81 4.39 -13.11
CA TYR A 252 -6.85 5.43 -14.13
C TYR A 252 -6.73 4.85 -15.54
N VAL A 253 -7.80 4.99 -16.32
CA VAL A 253 -7.75 4.97 -17.78
C VAL A 253 -7.48 6.39 -18.24
N TYR A 254 -6.32 6.61 -18.85
CA TYR A 254 -6.00 7.89 -19.47
C TYR A 254 -6.28 7.80 -20.97
N HIS A 255 -7.00 8.78 -21.54
CA HIS A 255 -7.18 8.84 -22.99
C HIS A 255 -5.84 8.95 -23.74
N ASN A 256 -4.87 9.68 -23.18
CA ASN A 256 -3.50 9.78 -23.69
C ASN A 256 -2.52 9.57 -22.52
N PRO A 257 -2.11 8.33 -22.23
CA PRO A 257 -1.15 8.06 -21.17
C PRO A 257 0.21 8.67 -21.54
N THR A 258 0.86 9.33 -20.59
CA THR A 258 2.18 9.96 -20.78
C THR A 258 3.08 9.61 -19.59
N ILE A 259 4.38 9.91 -19.68
CA ILE A 259 5.30 9.77 -18.54
C ILE A 259 4.76 10.51 -17.30
N ARG A 260 4.10 11.66 -17.51
CA ARG A 260 3.52 12.46 -16.43
C ARG A 260 2.38 11.73 -15.72
N THR A 261 1.55 10.98 -16.43
CA THR A 261 0.43 10.22 -15.80
C THR A 261 0.95 9.08 -14.94
N ALA A 262 2.05 8.43 -15.35
CA ALA A 262 2.72 7.44 -14.51
C ALA A 262 3.28 8.05 -13.22
N LEU A 263 3.92 9.23 -13.30
CA LEU A 263 4.46 9.92 -12.12
C LEU A 263 3.40 10.44 -11.16
N GLN A 264 2.21 10.80 -11.65
CA GLN A 264 1.09 11.26 -10.82
C GLN A 264 0.68 10.22 -9.76
N THR A 265 0.93 8.94 -10.00
CA THR A 265 0.67 7.88 -9.02
C THR A 265 1.48 8.04 -7.73
N MET A 266 2.57 8.81 -7.75
CA MET A 266 3.45 9.04 -6.62
C MET A 266 3.19 10.38 -5.90
N ASP A 267 2.27 11.22 -6.38
CA ASP A 267 2.03 12.56 -5.84
C ASP A 267 1.64 12.51 -4.34
N SER A 268 0.86 11.51 -3.95
CA SER A 268 0.39 11.29 -2.57
C SER A 268 1.48 10.82 -1.59
N LEU A 269 2.66 10.45 -2.10
CA LEU A 269 3.84 10.11 -1.30
C LEU A 269 4.69 11.34 -0.95
N ILE A 270 4.46 12.49 -1.61
CA ILE A 270 5.26 13.71 -1.39
C ILE A 270 5.12 14.21 0.05
N LEU A 271 3.88 14.30 0.55
CA LEU A 271 3.60 14.80 1.90
C LEU A 271 4.26 13.96 3.02
N PRO A 272 4.13 12.62 3.08
CA PRO A 272 4.78 11.84 4.11
C PRO A 272 6.32 11.89 4.02
N VAL A 273 6.90 12.01 2.82
CA VAL A 273 8.35 12.23 2.65
C VAL A 273 8.79 13.56 3.23
N LEU A 274 8.11 14.66 2.86
CA LEU A 274 8.45 16.00 3.35
C LEU A 274 8.33 16.09 4.88
N LEU A 275 7.24 15.57 5.45
CA LEU A 275 7.05 15.52 6.90
C LEU A 275 8.17 14.71 7.57
N SER A 276 8.56 13.57 7.00
CA SER A 276 9.67 12.76 7.50
C SER A 276 10.99 13.53 7.52
N CYS A 277 11.31 14.25 6.44
CA CYS A 277 12.53 15.06 6.34
C CYS A 277 12.55 16.17 7.39
N VAL A 278 11.44 16.93 7.51
CA VAL A 278 11.33 18.04 8.48
C VAL A 278 11.46 17.53 9.91
N LEU A 279 10.75 16.44 10.25
CA LEU A 279 10.83 15.82 11.57
C LEU A 279 12.26 15.30 11.85
N LEU A 280 12.93 14.63 10.91
CA LEU A 280 14.31 14.21 11.12
C LEU A 280 15.27 15.39 11.36
N ILE A 281 15.11 16.49 10.63
CA ILE A 281 15.92 17.71 10.83
C ILE A 281 15.68 18.28 12.24
N ILE A 282 14.42 18.38 12.68
CA ILE A 282 14.08 18.87 14.02
C ILE A 282 14.66 17.94 15.09
N PHE A 283 14.58 16.62 14.90
CA PHE A 283 15.09 15.62 15.82
C PHE A 283 16.60 15.78 16.03
N PHE A 284 17.36 15.81 14.93
CA PHE A 284 18.82 15.92 14.98
C PHE A 284 19.32 17.27 15.50
N ARG A 285 18.55 18.35 15.35
CA ARG A 285 18.86 19.66 15.96
C ARG A 285 18.63 19.69 17.47
N LYS A 286 17.69 18.88 18.00
CA LYS A 286 17.44 18.78 19.44
C LYS A 286 18.52 17.96 20.16
N GLU A 287 19.09 16.96 19.51
CA GLU A 287 20.12 16.09 20.12
C GLU A 287 21.51 16.73 20.26
N GLU A 288 21.82 17.83 19.58
CA GLU A 288 23.02 18.64 19.88
C GLU A 288 22.98 19.30 21.28
N LYS A 289 21.87 19.16 22.02
CA LYS A 289 21.72 19.61 23.41
C LYS A 289 21.68 18.47 24.44
N ILE A 290 22.06 17.25 24.08
CA ILE A 290 22.31 16.20 25.08
C ILE A 290 23.73 16.40 25.59
N ASN A 291 23.83 17.27 26.61
CA ASN A 291 24.95 17.56 27.51
C ASN A 291 26.21 16.69 27.31
N ALA A 292 27.24 17.30 26.73
CA ALA A 292 28.60 17.16 27.24
C ALA A 292 28.71 17.87 28.59
#